data_AF-A0A6J4K1W1-F1
#
_entry.id   AF-A0A6J4K1W1-F1
#
_cell.length_a   1.000
_cell.length_b   1.000
_cell.length_c   1.000
_cell.angle_alpha   90.00
_cell.angle_beta   90.00
_cell.angle_gamma   90.00
#
_symmetry.space_group_name_H-M   'P 1'
#
loop_
_entity.id
_entity.type
_entity.pdbx_description
1 polymer ?
#
loop_
_entity_poly.entity_id
_entity_poly.type
_entity_poly.pdbx_seq_one_letter_code
_entity_poly.pdbx_strand_id
1 'polypeptide(L)'
;MFDLPAGAARRLVEAREKAFWAVKAAGAHEIVDLVVPRSAMAAFLSRARAAGEAHGARVLGCGHAGDGNVHLAVFQPDPDALDATLHDVFAAGIALGGAVSGEHGVGRAKAHHLAEFGDPVALDVVRRVRAALDPDGTLNPGCALR
;
A
#
# COMPACT_ATOMS: atom_id res chain seq x y z
N MET A 1 -16.48 -4.84 -36.28
CA MET A 1 -15.20 -4.20 -35.93
C MET A 1 -15.55 -2.95 -35.15
N PHE A 2 -15.06 -2.79 -33.92
CA PHE A 2 -15.33 -1.57 -33.15
C PHE A 2 -14.36 -0.48 -33.64
N ASP A 3 -14.87 0.52 -34.35
CA ASP A 3 -14.07 1.68 -34.76
C ASP A 3 -13.85 2.59 -33.55
N LEU A 4 -12.68 2.46 -32.93
CA LEU A 4 -12.31 3.31 -31.79
C LEU A 4 -11.88 4.70 -32.29
N PRO A 5 -12.25 5.78 -31.57
CA PRO A 5 -11.82 7.12 -31.94
C PRO A 5 -10.29 7.23 -31.88
N ALA A 6 -9.71 8.09 -32.73
CA ALA A 6 -8.29 8.40 -32.68
C ALA A 6 -7.84 8.75 -31.25
N GLY A 7 -6.70 8.21 -30.84
CA GLY A 7 -6.14 8.42 -29.50
C GLY A 7 -6.85 7.67 -28.35
N ALA A 8 -7.80 6.76 -28.62
CA ALA A 8 -8.49 6.01 -27.57
C ALA A 8 -7.53 5.27 -26.62
N ALA A 9 -6.50 4.62 -27.16
CA ALA A 9 -5.48 3.95 -26.36
C ALA A 9 -4.73 4.92 -25.43
N ARG A 10 -4.34 6.10 -25.95
CA ARG A 10 -3.66 7.14 -25.15
C ARG A 10 -4.54 7.61 -24.00
N ARG A 11 -5.84 7.83 -24.24
CA ARG A 11 -6.79 8.26 -23.20
C ARG A 11 -6.96 7.21 -22.09
N LEU A 12 -6.92 5.92 -22.43
CA LEU A 12 -6.97 4.86 -21.41
C LEU A 12 -5.71 4.84 -20.53
N VAL A 13 -4.54 4.96 -21.14
CA VAL A 13 -3.26 5.04 -20.41
C VAL A 13 -3.24 6.28 -19.52
N GLU A 14 -3.64 7.44 -20.07
CA GLU A 14 -3.71 8.70 -19.33
C GLU A 14 -4.67 8.62 -18.14
N ALA A 15 -5.81 7.93 -18.28
CA ALA A 15 -6.73 7.68 -17.17
C ALA A 15 -6.06 6.87 -16.04
N ARG A 16 -5.27 5.84 -16.38
CA ARG A 16 -4.52 5.04 -15.40
C ARG A 16 -3.39 5.83 -14.74
N GLU A 17 -2.66 6.64 -15.50
CA GLU A 17 -1.57 7.50 -15.00
C GLU A 17 -2.12 8.59 -14.05
N LYS A 18 -3.34 9.08 -14.31
CA LYS A 18 -4.00 10.10 -13.47
C LYS A 18 -4.76 9.55 -12.27
N ALA A 19 -4.86 8.22 -12.11
CA ALA A 19 -5.68 7.60 -11.07
C ALA A 19 -5.32 8.10 -9.65
N PHE A 20 -4.02 8.22 -9.34
CA PHE A 20 -3.54 8.77 -8.05
C PHE A 20 -4.08 10.18 -7.80
N TRP A 21 -3.91 11.08 -8.78
CA TRP A 21 -4.37 12.47 -8.66
C TRP A 21 -5.88 12.57 -8.54
N ALA A 22 -6.61 11.72 -9.27
CA ALA A 22 -8.06 11.67 -9.20
C ALA A 22 -8.57 11.28 -7.80
N VAL A 23 -7.98 10.25 -7.17
CA VAL A 23 -8.41 9.85 -5.81
C VAL A 23 -7.98 10.85 -4.74
N LYS A 24 -6.82 11.50 -4.88
CA LYS A 24 -6.43 12.61 -3.98
C LYS A 24 -7.39 13.79 -4.10
N ALA A 25 -7.75 14.21 -5.31
CA ALA A 25 -8.72 15.28 -5.55
C ALA A 25 -10.13 14.92 -5.03
N ALA A 26 -10.48 13.63 -5.05
CA ALA A 26 -11.73 13.12 -4.48
C ALA A 26 -11.75 13.04 -2.94
N GLY A 27 -10.65 13.39 -2.26
CA GLY A 27 -10.57 13.40 -0.79
C GLY A 27 -10.14 12.07 -0.16
N ALA A 28 -9.29 11.28 -0.85
CA ALA A 28 -8.67 10.11 -0.22
C ALA A 28 -7.79 10.53 0.96
N HIS A 29 -8.04 9.91 2.11
CA HIS A 29 -7.36 10.20 3.38
C HIS A 29 -5.98 9.52 3.40
N GLU A 30 -5.91 8.29 2.89
CA GLU A 30 -4.65 7.56 2.69
C GLU A 30 -4.64 6.82 1.35
N ILE A 31 -3.46 6.55 0.82
CA ILE A 31 -3.21 5.68 -0.33
C ILE A 31 -2.21 4.59 0.09
N VAL A 32 -2.73 3.38 0.20
CA VAL A 32 -1.96 2.19 0.52
C VAL A 32 -1.27 1.68 -0.73
N ASP A 33 -0.02 1.25 -0.56
CA ASP A 33 0.76 0.53 -1.56
C ASP A 33 1.24 -0.79 -0.93
N LEU A 34 0.88 -1.92 -1.51
CA LEU A 34 1.30 -3.24 -1.04
C LEU A 34 1.40 -4.21 -2.21
N VAL A 35 2.03 -5.35 -1.96
CA VAL A 35 2.15 -6.43 -2.95
C VAL A 35 1.63 -7.73 -2.37
N VAL A 36 0.94 -8.52 -3.17
CA VAL A 36 0.48 -9.88 -2.85
C VAL A 36 0.82 -10.83 -3.99
N PRO A 37 0.90 -12.16 -3.75
CA PRO A 37 0.99 -13.12 -4.84
C PRO A 37 -0.15 -12.90 -5.85
N ARG A 38 0.18 -12.95 -7.15
CA ARG A 38 -0.79 -12.66 -8.24
C ARG A 38 -2.06 -13.51 -8.14
N SER A 39 -1.91 -14.78 -7.74
CA SER A 39 -3.04 -15.70 -7.52
C SER A 39 -3.95 -15.29 -6.36
N ALA A 40 -3.46 -14.48 -5.42
CA ALA A 40 -4.18 -14.04 -4.25
C ALA A 40 -4.83 -12.65 -4.41
N MET A 41 -4.59 -11.95 -5.53
CA MET A 41 -5.08 -10.58 -5.73
C MET A 41 -6.60 -10.45 -5.57
N ALA A 42 -7.37 -11.35 -6.17
CA ALA A 42 -8.83 -11.32 -6.07
C ALA A 42 -9.29 -11.48 -4.61
N ALA A 43 -8.73 -12.45 -3.89
CA ALA A 43 -9.02 -12.65 -2.47
C ALA A 43 -8.59 -11.45 -1.62
N PHE A 44 -7.43 -10.87 -1.91
CA PHE A 44 -6.93 -9.68 -1.23
C PHE A 44 -7.88 -8.48 -1.40
N LEU A 45 -8.29 -8.18 -2.64
CA LEU A 45 -9.20 -7.05 -2.91
C LEU A 45 -10.56 -7.23 -2.21
N SER A 46 -11.08 -8.45 -2.13
CA SER A 46 -12.28 -8.75 -1.35
C SER A 46 -12.08 -8.52 0.15
N ARG A 47 -10.95 -8.96 0.71
CA ARG A 47 -10.64 -8.77 2.14
C ARG A 47 -10.39 -7.30 2.49
N ALA A 48 -9.67 -6.57 1.65
CA ALA A 48 -9.42 -5.14 1.85
C ALA A 48 -10.70 -4.32 1.81
N ARG A 49 -11.65 -4.67 0.92
CA ARG A 49 -12.99 -4.08 0.92
C ARG A 49 -13.74 -4.36 2.22
N ALA A 50 -13.76 -5.62 2.67
CA ALA A 50 -14.44 -6.00 3.90
C ALA A 50 -13.83 -5.34 5.15
N ALA A 51 -12.50 -5.21 5.20
CA ALA A 51 -11.80 -4.46 6.24
C ALA A 51 -12.25 -2.99 6.26
N GLY A 52 -12.34 -2.35 5.08
CA GLY A 52 -12.90 -1.01 4.98
C GLY A 52 -14.32 -0.93 5.52
N GLU A 53 -15.21 -1.82 5.08
CA GLU A 53 -16.62 -1.85 5.50
C GLU A 53 -16.78 -2.04 7.01
N ALA A 54 -15.94 -2.86 7.64
CA ALA A 54 -15.94 -3.08 9.09
C ALA A 54 -15.67 -1.81 9.90
N HIS A 55 -14.87 -0.89 9.36
CA HIS A 55 -14.48 0.38 10.00
C HIS A 55 -15.19 1.60 9.38
N GLY A 56 -16.26 1.39 8.61
CA GLY A 56 -16.99 2.48 7.95
C GLY A 56 -16.20 3.23 6.87
N ALA A 57 -15.13 2.64 6.37
CA ALA A 57 -14.25 3.20 5.34
C ALA A 57 -14.59 2.67 3.94
N ARG A 58 -14.29 3.48 2.91
CA ARG A 58 -14.27 2.99 1.52
C ARG A 58 -12.85 2.71 1.10
N VAL A 59 -12.57 1.47 0.67
CA VAL A 59 -11.27 1.02 0.18
C VAL A 59 -11.40 0.59 -1.27
N LEU A 60 -10.72 1.28 -2.19
CA LEU A 60 -10.80 1.03 -3.63
C LEU A 60 -9.55 1.49 -4.35
N GLY A 61 -9.24 0.89 -5.50
CA GLY A 61 -8.13 1.35 -6.29
C GLY A 61 -7.78 0.46 -7.46
N CYS A 62 -6.55 0.58 -7.91
CA CYS A 62 -6.01 -0.13 -9.07
C CYS A 62 -4.59 -0.59 -8.75
N GLY A 63 -3.94 -1.30 -9.66
CA GLY A 63 -2.62 -1.86 -9.39
C GLY A 63 -1.89 -2.26 -10.65
N HIS A 64 -0.80 -2.97 -10.45
CA HIS A 64 -0.01 -3.64 -11.46
C HIS A 64 -0.30 -5.15 -11.34
N ALA A 65 -1.37 -5.61 -12.00
CA ALA A 65 -1.78 -7.01 -11.86
C ALA A 65 -0.72 -8.03 -12.35
N GLY A 66 0.23 -7.57 -13.18
CA GLY A 66 1.32 -8.40 -13.72
C GLY A 66 2.34 -8.83 -12.68
N ASP A 67 2.51 -8.06 -11.59
CA ASP A 67 3.46 -8.32 -10.50
C ASP A 67 2.79 -8.48 -9.12
N GLY A 68 1.48 -8.19 -9.01
CA GLY A 68 0.71 -8.37 -7.79
C GLY A 68 0.66 -7.13 -6.88
N ASN A 69 1.20 -6.00 -7.34
CA ASN A 69 1.16 -4.74 -6.62
C ASN A 69 -0.20 -4.04 -6.76
N VAL A 70 -0.70 -3.48 -5.67
CA VAL A 70 -1.99 -2.79 -5.58
C VAL A 70 -1.83 -1.45 -4.87
N HIS A 71 -2.53 -0.46 -5.38
CA HIS A 71 -2.67 0.87 -4.80
C HIS A 71 -4.12 1.10 -4.41
N LEU A 72 -4.40 1.20 -3.11
CA LEU A 72 -5.75 1.33 -2.59
C LEU A 72 -5.92 2.71 -1.92
N ALA A 73 -6.84 3.51 -2.43
CA ALA A 73 -7.29 4.71 -1.76
C ALA A 73 -8.25 4.34 -0.62
N VAL A 74 -8.03 4.93 0.54
CA VAL A 74 -8.86 4.77 1.74
C VAL A 74 -9.55 6.10 2.04
N PHE A 75 -10.87 6.05 2.17
CA PHE A 75 -11.70 7.20 2.56
C PHE A 75 -12.31 6.94 3.93
N GLN A 76 -11.71 7.52 4.96
CA GLN A 76 -12.16 7.47 6.35
C GLN A 76 -11.65 8.73 7.07
N PRO A 77 -12.53 9.68 7.43
CA PRO A 77 -12.14 10.93 8.09
C PRO A 77 -11.77 10.77 9.57
N ASP A 78 -12.24 9.73 10.24
CA ASP A 78 -11.90 9.47 11.64
C ASP A 78 -10.49 8.84 11.72
N PRO A 79 -9.51 9.47 12.40
CA PRO A 79 -8.13 8.97 12.42
C PRO A 79 -7.96 7.58 13.04
N ASP A 80 -8.73 7.26 14.08
CA ASP A 80 -8.61 5.97 14.78
C ASP A 80 -9.20 4.85 13.92
N ALA A 81 -10.36 5.09 13.29
CA ALA A 81 -10.94 4.16 12.33
C ALA A 81 -10.10 4.03 11.05
N LEU A 82 -9.43 5.10 10.61
CA LEU A 82 -8.49 5.04 9.50
C LEU A 82 -7.30 4.14 9.83
N ASP A 83 -6.69 4.31 11.01
CA ASP A 83 -5.57 3.49 11.48
C ASP A 83 -5.97 2.01 11.57
N ALA A 84 -7.13 1.71 12.16
CA ALA A 84 -7.68 0.36 12.23
C ALA A 84 -7.95 -0.24 10.83
N THR A 85 -8.47 0.58 9.89
CA THR A 85 -8.66 0.17 8.50
C THR A 85 -7.34 -0.20 7.84
N LEU A 86 -6.32 0.64 8.00
CA LEU A 86 -5.00 0.43 7.42
C LEU A 86 -4.37 -0.85 7.98
N HIS A 87 -4.39 -1.02 9.30
CA HIS A 87 -3.93 -2.23 9.97
C HIS A 87 -4.56 -3.49 9.35
N ASP A 88 -5.89 -3.55 9.25
CA ASP A 88 -6.58 -4.74 8.74
C ASP A 88 -6.34 -4.99 7.25
N VAL A 89 -6.18 -3.93 6.46
CA VAL A 89 -5.79 -4.04 5.05
C VAL A 89 -4.37 -4.63 4.92
N PHE A 90 -3.41 -4.16 5.72
CA PHE A 90 -2.05 -4.72 5.71
C PHE A 90 -2.05 -6.17 6.21
N ALA A 91 -2.72 -6.46 7.33
CA ALA A 91 -2.85 -7.80 7.88
C ALA A 91 -3.45 -8.78 6.85
N ALA A 92 -4.48 -8.37 6.11
CA ALA A 92 -5.09 -9.18 5.07
C ALA A 92 -4.12 -9.52 3.92
N GLY A 93 -3.28 -8.57 3.50
CA GLY A 93 -2.26 -8.77 2.47
C GLY A 93 -1.14 -9.71 2.94
N ILE A 94 -0.67 -9.50 4.17
CA ILE A 94 0.39 -10.30 4.78
C ILE A 94 -0.07 -11.74 5.01
N ALA A 95 -1.31 -11.94 5.48
CA ALA A 95 -1.91 -13.26 5.63
C ALA A 95 -2.03 -14.05 4.32
N LEU A 96 -1.91 -13.37 3.16
CA LEU A 96 -1.90 -13.99 1.83
C LEU A 96 -0.48 -14.17 1.26
N GLY A 97 0.56 -13.94 2.06
CA GLY A 97 1.96 -14.02 1.64
C GLY A 97 2.46 -12.77 0.92
N GLY A 98 1.83 -11.62 1.17
CA GLY A 98 2.24 -10.33 0.63
C GLY A 98 3.35 -9.63 1.43
N ALA A 99 3.61 -8.37 1.09
CA ALA A 99 4.53 -7.49 1.81
C ALA A 99 3.94 -6.08 1.97
N VAL A 100 4.37 -5.38 3.02
CA VAL A 100 3.85 -4.05 3.44
C VAL A 100 4.13 -2.93 2.45
N SER A 101 4.97 -3.15 1.45
CA SER A 101 5.28 -2.16 0.41
C SER A 101 5.60 -2.86 -0.90
N GLY A 102 5.05 -2.34 -2.00
CA GLY A 102 5.34 -2.82 -3.34
C GLY A 102 6.44 -1.99 -3.99
N GLU A 103 6.24 -0.67 -4.05
CA GLU A 103 7.13 0.24 -4.78
C GLU A 103 7.52 1.52 -4.00
N HIS A 104 6.68 2.01 -3.07
CA HIS A 104 6.90 3.32 -2.44
C HIS A 104 7.90 3.30 -1.27
N GLY A 105 8.40 2.12 -0.89
CA GLY A 105 9.20 1.94 0.32
C GLY A 105 8.38 2.08 1.59
N VAL A 106 9.06 2.24 2.73
CA VAL A 106 8.43 2.19 4.06
C VAL A 106 8.29 3.59 4.66
N GLY A 107 9.35 4.40 4.59
CA GLY A 107 9.35 5.75 5.14
C GLY A 107 9.00 5.78 6.64
N ARG A 108 8.43 6.88 7.12
CA ARG A 108 7.84 6.95 8.47
C ARG A 108 6.43 6.36 8.50
N ALA A 109 5.68 6.56 7.42
CA ALA A 109 4.28 6.18 7.31
C ALA A 109 4.07 4.69 7.61
N LYS A 110 4.88 3.80 7.03
CA LYS A 110 4.73 2.36 7.18
C LYS A 110 5.71 1.73 8.18
N ALA A 111 6.49 2.53 8.92
CA ALA A 111 7.51 1.99 9.83
C ALA A 111 6.89 1.10 10.92
N HIS A 112 5.70 1.46 11.41
CA HIS A 112 4.99 0.68 12.42
C HIS A 112 4.46 -0.64 11.83
N HIS A 113 3.81 -0.61 10.66
CA HIS A 113 3.37 -1.83 9.97
C HIS A 113 4.54 -2.75 9.57
N LEU A 114 5.68 -2.20 9.17
CA LEU A 114 6.87 -3.04 8.90
C LEU A 114 7.37 -3.69 10.19
N ALA A 115 7.41 -2.96 11.31
CA ALA A 115 7.85 -3.52 12.58
C ALA A 115 6.93 -4.64 13.08
N GLU A 116 5.63 -4.54 12.78
CA GLU A 116 4.62 -5.52 13.15
C GLU A 116 4.59 -6.75 12.22
N PHE A 117 4.56 -6.53 10.91
CA PHE A 117 4.34 -7.59 9.92
C PHE A 117 5.60 -8.08 9.21
N GLY A 118 6.73 -7.39 9.37
CA GLY A 118 7.98 -7.76 8.72
C GLY A 118 8.61 -9.00 9.33
N ASP A 119 9.40 -9.72 8.53
CA ASP A 119 10.17 -10.87 9.00
C ASP A 119 11.18 -10.42 10.08
N PRO A 120 11.07 -10.92 11.33
CA PRO A 120 11.93 -10.49 12.42
C PRO A 120 13.43 -10.69 12.13
N VAL A 121 13.79 -11.74 11.37
CA VAL A 121 15.18 -12.00 10.98
C VAL A 121 15.67 -10.95 10.00
N ALA A 122 14.88 -10.66 8.96
CA ALA A 122 15.22 -9.62 7.98
C ALA A 122 15.34 -8.24 8.65
N LEU A 123 14.43 -7.92 9.57
CA LEU A 123 14.46 -6.66 10.31
C LEU A 123 15.71 -6.56 11.20
N ASP A 124 16.10 -7.63 11.89
CA ASP A 124 17.35 -7.66 12.67
C ASP A 124 18.59 -7.42 11.80
N VAL A 125 18.67 -8.09 10.64
CA VAL A 125 19.77 -7.88 9.68
C VAL A 125 19.86 -6.42 9.25
N VAL A 126 18.75 -5.80 8.85
CA VAL A 126 18.78 -4.40 8.41
C VAL A 126 19.14 -3.45 9.57
N ARG A 127 18.69 -3.73 10.80
CA ARG A 127 19.11 -2.96 11.99
C ARG A 127 20.61 -3.03 12.22
N ARG A 128 21.22 -4.22 12.08
CA ARG A 128 22.68 -4.38 12.22
C ARG A 128 23.45 -3.64 11.13
N VAL A 129 22.98 -3.68 9.88
CA VAL A 129 23.59 -2.91 8.79
C VAL A 129 23.49 -1.41 9.08
N ARG A 130 22.33 -0.92 9.54
CA ARG A 130 22.16 0.49 9.91
C ARG A 130 23.12 0.89 11.03
N ALA A 131 23.21 0.10 12.10
CA ALA A 131 24.11 0.40 13.23
C ALA A 131 25.58 0.44 12.82
N ALA A 132 25.99 -0.38 11.85
CA ALA A 132 27.35 -0.37 11.32
C ALA A 132 27.67 0.87 10.46
N LEU A 133 26.67 1.41 9.76
CA LEU A 133 26.83 2.55 8.84
C LEU A 133 26.52 3.91 9.48
N ASP A 134 25.65 3.94 10.48
CA ASP A 134 25.16 5.13 11.19
C ASP A 134 25.08 4.84 12.70
N PRO A 135 26.23 4.68 13.38
CA PRO A 135 26.29 4.33 14.80
C PRO A 135 25.66 5.40 15.70
N ASP A 136 25.67 6.67 15.26
CA ASP A 136 25.11 7.81 16.00
C ASP A 136 23.61 8.03 15.70
N GLY A 137 23.02 7.26 14.77
CA GLY A 137 21.60 7.32 14.43
C GLY A 137 21.15 8.65 13.80
N THR A 138 22.05 9.37 13.13
CA THR A 138 21.79 10.71 12.59
C THR A 138 21.13 10.67 11.22
N LEU A 139 21.27 9.57 10.49
CA LEU A 139 20.71 9.43 9.15
C LEU A 139 19.23 9.08 9.23
N ASN A 140 18.40 10.13 9.12
CA ASN A 140 16.95 10.05 8.96
C ASN A 140 16.25 9.25 10.08
N PRO A 141 16.33 9.71 11.35
CA PRO A 141 15.85 8.96 12.52
C PRO A 141 14.35 8.65 12.45
N GLY A 142 13.97 7.42 12.78
CA GLY A 142 12.58 6.94 12.75
C GLY A 142 12.02 6.62 11.35
N CYS A 143 12.83 6.68 10.30
CA CYS A 143 12.47 6.26 8.94
C CYS A 143 12.75 4.77 8.72
N ALA A 144 11.78 4.04 8.15
CA ALA A 144 11.78 2.62 7.80
C ALA A 144 11.89 1.66 8.99
N LEU A 145 12.85 1.87 9.88
CA LEU A 145 13.06 1.09 11.09
C LEU A 145 13.21 2.04 12.28
N ARG A 146 12.60 1.66 13.39
CA ARG A 146 12.95 2.17 14.71
C ARG A 146 14.02 1.28 15.33
#